data_AF-A0A2S4DW16-F1
#
_entry.id   AF-A0A2S4DW16-F1
#
_cell.length_a   1.000
_cell.length_b   1.000
_cell.length_c   1.000
_cell.angle_alpha   90.00
_cell.angle_beta   90.00
_cell.angle_gamma   90.00
#
_symmetry.space_group_name_H-M   'P 1'
#
loop_
_entity.id
_entity.type
_entity.pdbx_description
1 polymer ?
#
loop_
_entity_poly.entity_id
_entity_poly.type
_entity_poly.pdbx_seq_one_letter_code
_entity_poly.pdbx_strand_id
1 'polypeptide(L)'
;MNYDIFFLEYDDARSGSFAPLPMIWNNRDHVELVLGVITSKDPVLEDVDAVIARIHEAAELVPLKNLGISTQCGFASIEEGNILIEQDEWNKLQLIKTITDKVWS
;
A
#
# COMPACT_ATOMS: atom_id res chain seq x y z
N MET A 1 -2.99 -6.39 21.44
CA MET A 1 -4.22 -6.39 20.61
C MET A 1 -4.04 -7.44 19.53
N ASN A 2 -5.07 -8.22 19.23
CA ASN A 2 -5.01 -9.27 18.20
C ASN A 2 -5.83 -8.78 16.99
N TYR A 3 -5.12 -8.26 15.99
CA TYR A 3 -5.73 -7.85 14.73
C TYR A 3 -5.30 -8.82 13.62
N ASP A 4 -6.24 -9.10 12.72
CA ASP A 4 -6.04 -9.94 11.54
C ASP A 4 -5.46 -9.15 10.36
N ILE A 5 -5.74 -7.84 10.27
CA ILE A 5 -5.29 -7.00 9.15
C ILE A 5 -4.71 -5.70 9.69
N PHE A 6 -3.56 -5.29 9.16
CA PHE A 6 -2.91 -4.02 9.47
C PHE A 6 -2.77 -3.19 8.19
N PHE A 7 -3.25 -1.95 8.21
CA PHE A 7 -3.01 -0.97 7.14
C PHE A 7 -1.84 -0.07 7.57
N LEU A 8 -0.80 0.00 6.75
CA LEU A 8 0.47 0.64 7.08
C LEU A 8 0.84 1.66 6.00
N GLU A 9 1.10 2.91 6.36
CA GLU A 9 1.42 3.97 5.39
C GLU A 9 2.89 3.88 4.92
N TYR A 10 3.11 3.81 3.60
CA TYR A 10 4.42 3.64 2.96
C TYR A 10 4.58 4.43 1.65
N ASP A 11 3.85 5.53 1.46
CA ASP A 11 3.73 6.23 0.18
C ASP A 11 4.86 7.22 -0.14
N ASP A 12 5.62 7.66 0.87
CA ASP A 12 6.65 8.69 0.66
C ASP A 12 8.05 8.27 1.15
N ALA A 13 9.05 9.06 0.76
CA ALA A 13 10.44 8.87 1.19
C ALA A 13 10.65 8.97 2.71
N ARG A 14 9.67 9.50 3.46
CA ARG A 14 9.69 9.61 4.93
C ARG A 14 9.16 8.35 5.60
N SER A 15 8.47 7.49 4.88
CA SER A 15 7.82 6.29 5.40
C SER A 15 8.81 5.17 5.79
N GLY A 16 10.11 5.38 5.56
CA GLY A 16 11.17 4.49 6.01
C GLY A 16 11.25 3.17 5.22
N SER A 17 11.94 2.18 5.79
CA SER A 17 12.09 0.85 5.21
C SER A 17 11.05 -0.13 5.77
N PHE A 18 10.90 -1.27 5.11
CA PHE A 18 10.04 -2.37 5.56
C PHE A 18 10.59 -3.18 6.74
N ALA A 19 11.69 -2.73 7.38
CA ALA A 19 12.31 -3.40 8.51
C ALA A 19 11.34 -3.79 9.66
N PRO A 20 10.26 -3.03 9.95
CA PRO A 20 9.30 -3.43 10.98
C PRO A 20 8.34 -4.57 10.59
N LEU A 21 8.16 -4.88 9.29
CA LEU A 21 7.13 -5.82 8.84
C LEU A 21 7.23 -7.21 9.49
N PRO A 22 8.42 -7.84 9.63
CA PRO A 22 8.53 -9.14 10.29
C PRO A 22 8.07 -9.13 11.75
N MET A 23 8.31 -8.01 12.45
CA MET A 23 7.91 -7.85 13.84
C MET A 23 6.39 -7.67 13.97
N ILE A 24 5.76 -6.96 13.02
CA ILE A 24 4.30 -6.79 13.00
C ILE A 24 3.62 -8.11 12.63
N TRP A 25 4.08 -8.76 11.55
CA TRP A 25 3.56 -10.05 11.11
C TRP A 25 3.73 -11.13 12.20
N ASN A 26 4.91 -11.18 12.83
CA ASN A 26 5.22 -12.07 13.95
C ASN A 26 4.94 -13.55 13.65
N ASN A 27 5.23 -14.01 12.42
CA ASN A 27 4.96 -15.37 11.92
C ASN A 27 3.49 -15.82 12.06
N ARG A 28 2.54 -14.88 12.08
CA ARG A 28 1.11 -15.18 12.17
C ARG A 28 0.55 -15.36 10.77
N ASP A 29 0.38 -16.62 10.34
CA ASP A 29 -0.12 -16.95 9.00
C ASP A 29 -1.49 -16.33 8.65
N HIS A 30 -2.35 -16.08 9.66
CA HIS A 30 -3.67 -15.47 9.50
C HIS A 30 -3.64 -13.94 9.36
N VAL A 31 -2.46 -13.32 9.47
CA VAL A 31 -2.32 -11.86 9.50
C VAL A 31 -1.93 -11.33 8.14
N GLU A 32 -2.65 -10.32 7.69
CA GLU A 32 -2.38 -9.59 6.47
C GLU A 32 -1.82 -8.20 6.79
N LEU A 33 -0.77 -7.80 6.06
CA LEU A 33 -0.20 -6.46 6.10
C LEU A 33 -0.50 -5.76 4.76
N VAL A 34 -1.37 -4.76 4.81
CA VAL A 34 -1.75 -3.95 3.66
C VAL A 34 -0.86 -2.72 3.61
N LEU A 35 -0.04 -2.63 2.56
CA LEU A 35 0.94 -1.58 2.37
C LEU A 35 0.30 -0.42 1.59
N GLY A 36 0.15 0.72 2.25
CA GLY A 36 -0.30 1.98 1.68
C GLY A 36 0.80 2.63 0.85
N VAL A 37 1.06 2.10 -0.34
CA VAL A 37 2.17 2.52 -1.24
C VAL A 37 1.73 3.43 -2.37
N ILE A 38 0.43 3.77 -2.42
CA ILE A 38 -0.18 4.68 -3.40
C ILE A 38 -0.63 5.94 -2.65
N THR A 39 -0.27 7.14 -3.10
CA THR A 39 -0.70 8.38 -2.44
C THR A 39 -2.20 8.63 -2.63
N SER A 40 -2.85 9.12 -1.58
CA SER A 40 -4.24 9.59 -1.59
C SER A 40 -4.36 11.11 -1.53
N LYS A 41 -3.27 11.84 -1.84
CA LYS A 41 -3.19 13.30 -1.68
C LYS A 41 -3.01 14.05 -3.00
N ASP A 42 -2.37 13.41 -3.98
CA ASP A 42 -2.00 13.99 -5.27
C ASP A 42 -2.54 13.14 -6.44
N PRO A 43 -2.97 13.77 -7.55
CA PRO A 43 -3.58 13.06 -8.68
C PRO A 43 -2.58 12.29 -9.55
N VAL A 44 -1.27 12.55 -9.43
CA VAL A 44 -0.24 11.87 -10.23
C VAL A 44 -0.20 10.39 -9.89
N LEU A 45 -0.35 9.55 -10.91
CA LEU A 45 -0.25 8.10 -10.78
C LEU A 45 1.18 7.65 -10.54
N GLU A 46 1.34 6.67 -9.66
CA GLU A 46 2.61 6.04 -9.34
C GLU A 46 3.10 5.20 -10.52
N ASP A 47 4.42 5.07 -10.61
CA ASP A 47 5.05 4.16 -11.56
C ASP A 47 4.77 2.70 -11.14
N VAL A 48 4.13 1.96 -12.05
CA VAL A 48 3.70 0.57 -11.79
C VAL A 48 4.88 -0.32 -11.44
N ASP A 49 5.99 -0.21 -12.16
CA ASP A 49 7.15 -1.08 -11.99
C ASP A 49 7.87 -0.75 -10.67
N ALA A 50 7.94 0.52 -10.29
CA ALA A 50 8.46 0.96 -9.01
C ALA A 50 7.62 0.43 -7.83
N VAL A 51 6.29 0.47 -7.93
CA VAL A 51 5.42 -0.08 -6.88
C VAL A 51 5.57 -1.60 -6.79
N ILE A 52 5.63 -2.31 -7.92
CA ILE A 52 5.87 -3.76 -7.94
C ILE A 52 7.21 -4.11 -7.30
N ALA A 53 8.28 -3.40 -7.63
CA ALA A 53 9.59 -3.60 -7.02
C ALA A 53 9.53 -3.43 -5.49
N ARG A 54 8.78 -2.43 -5.02
CA ARG A 54 8.59 -2.14 -3.59
C ARG A 54 7.76 -3.23 -2.90
N ILE A 55 6.75 -3.82 -3.56
CA ILE A 55 6.03 -5.00 -3.05
C ILE A 55 6.99 -6.20 -2.92
N HIS A 56 7.86 -6.42 -3.90
CA HIS A 56 8.82 -7.51 -3.85
C HIS A 56 9.87 -7.33 -2.75
N GLU A 57 10.32 -6.10 -2.48
CA GLU A 57 11.17 -5.78 -1.32
C GLU A 57 10.48 -6.18 0.00
N ALA A 58 9.19 -5.86 0.17
CA ALA A 58 8.43 -6.31 1.33
C ALA A 58 8.27 -7.84 1.38
N ALA A 59 8.15 -8.48 0.21
CA ALA A 59 8.00 -9.93 0.10
C ALA A 59 9.29 -10.72 0.47
N GLU A 60 10.45 -10.06 0.50
CA GLU A 60 11.69 -10.63 1.06
C GLU A 60 11.61 -10.79 2.59
N LEU A 61 10.75 -10.01 3.25
CA LEU A 61 10.64 -9.93 4.71
C LEU A 61 9.41 -10.68 5.26
N VAL A 62 8.31 -10.69 4.52
CA VAL A 62 7.04 -11.32 4.88
C VAL A 62 6.50 -12.08 3.67
N PRO A 63 5.91 -13.29 3.82
CA PRO A 63 5.39 -14.03 2.67
C PRO A 63 4.40 -13.21 1.84
N LEU A 64 4.54 -13.26 0.51
CA LEU A 64 3.68 -12.50 -0.42
C LEU A 64 2.17 -12.75 -0.22
N LYS A 65 1.80 -13.96 0.22
CA LYS A 65 0.40 -14.32 0.56
C LYS A 65 -0.19 -13.53 1.73
N ASN A 66 0.66 -12.91 2.55
CA ASN A 66 0.31 -12.11 3.73
C ASN A 66 0.39 -10.60 3.44
N LEU A 67 0.62 -10.21 2.18
CA LEU A 67 0.76 -8.82 1.77
C LEU A 67 -0.41 -8.40 0.88
N GLY A 68 -0.85 -7.17 1.06
CA GLY A 68 -1.76 -6.46 0.17
C GLY A 68 -1.27 -5.04 -0.08
N ILE A 69 -1.94 -4.31 -0.98
CA ILE A 69 -1.67 -2.89 -1.21
C ILE A 69 -2.94 -2.05 -1.13
N SER A 70 -2.77 -0.80 -0.74
CA SER A 70 -3.83 0.21 -0.73
C SER A 70 -3.26 1.59 -1.05
N THR A 71 -4.14 2.59 -1.04
CA THR A 71 -3.72 3.96 -0.82
C THR A 71 -3.13 4.13 0.59
N GLN A 72 -2.33 5.17 0.81
CA GLN A 72 -1.76 5.51 2.12
C GLN A 72 -2.84 5.72 3.18
N CYS A 73 -3.91 6.40 2.78
CA CYS A 73 -5.04 6.75 3.63
C CYS A 73 -6.31 6.76 2.76
N GLY A 74 -7.45 7.10 3.36
CA GLY A 74 -8.67 7.36 2.60
C GLY A 74 -8.53 8.62 1.73
N PHE A 75 -9.38 8.72 0.71
CA PHE A 75 -9.46 9.93 -0.14
C PHE A 75 -10.13 11.12 0.57
N ALA A 76 -10.76 10.90 1.73
CA ALA A 76 -11.43 11.94 2.49
C ALA A 76 -10.48 13.11 2.84
N SER A 77 -10.95 14.32 2.58
CA SER A 77 -10.21 15.57 2.75
C SER A 77 -9.77 15.81 4.20
N ILE A 78 -8.47 16.02 4.42
CA ILE A 78 -7.91 16.65 5.62
C ILE A 78 -7.92 18.18 5.50
N GLU A 79 -7.72 18.92 6.60
CA GLU A 79 -7.78 20.41 6.63
C GLU A 79 -6.87 21.11 5.59
N GLU A 80 -5.79 20.46 5.14
CA GLU A 80 -4.89 20.99 4.10
C GLU A 80 -5.39 20.80 2.66
N GLY A 81 -6.46 20.04 2.45
CA GLY A 81 -7.10 19.79 1.15
C GLY A 81 -6.34 18.78 0.29
N ASN A 82 -6.96 17.62 0.01
CA ASN A 82 -6.49 16.75 -1.06
C ASN A 82 -6.81 17.41 -2.41
N ILE A 83 -5.86 17.46 -3.34
CA ILE A 83 -6.08 18.01 -4.68
C ILE A 83 -6.51 16.87 -5.61
N LEU A 84 -7.58 16.17 -5.26
CA LEU A 84 -8.11 15.04 -6.02
C LEU A 84 -9.54 15.33 -6.46
N ILE A 85 -9.84 15.04 -7.72
CA ILE A 85 -11.23 14.91 -8.18
C ILE A 85 -11.62 13.43 -8.18
N GLU A 86 -12.92 13.15 -8.22
CA GLU A 86 -13.46 11.78 -8.23
C GLU A 86 -12.79 10.89 -9.31
N GLN A 87 -12.52 11.45 -10.49
CA GLN A 87 -11.85 10.71 -11.56
C GLN A 87 -10.44 10.27 -11.17
N ASP A 88 -9.71 11.07 -10.39
CA ASP A 88 -8.37 10.72 -9.92
C ASP A 88 -8.44 9.57 -8.91
N GLU A 89 -9.44 9.58 -8.02
CA GLU A 89 -9.71 8.48 -7.08
C GLU A 89 -9.94 7.17 -7.85
N TRP A 90 -10.77 7.19 -8.90
CA TRP A 90 -11.00 6.03 -9.75
C TRP A 90 -9.74 5.58 -10.50
N ASN A 91 -8.93 6.51 -10.99
CA ASN A 91 -7.67 6.19 -11.65
C ASN A 91 -6.70 5.50 -10.67
N LYS A 92 -6.64 5.94 -9.41
CA LYS A 92 -5.84 5.31 -8.34
C LYS A 92 -6.34 3.89 -8.04
N LEU A 93 -7.65 3.68 -7.98
CA LEU A 93 -8.23 2.33 -7.80
C LEU A 93 -7.94 1.40 -8.98
N GLN A 94 -7.99 1.91 -10.21
CA GLN A 94 -7.62 1.15 -11.41
C GLN A 94 -6.13 0.81 -11.43
N LEU A 95 -5.28 1.71 -10.97
CA LEU A 95 -3.84 1.47 -10.82
C LEU A 95 -3.58 0.34 -9.81
N ILE A 96 -4.21 0.38 -8.64
CA ILE A 96 -4.13 -0.69 -7.64
C ILE A 96 -4.53 -2.02 -8.26
N LYS A 97 -5.67 -2.08 -8.96
CA LYS A 97 -6.11 -3.30 -9.64
C LYS A 97 -5.06 -3.80 -10.63
N THR A 98 -4.49 -2.91 -11.45
CA THR A 98 -3.49 -3.26 -12.46
C THR A 98 -2.24 -3.88 -11.82
N ILE A 99 -1.78 -3.31 -10.70
CA ILE A 99 -0.64 -3.83 -9.94
C ILE A 99 -1.00 -5.17 -9.29
N THR A 100 -2.17 -5.28 -8.67
CA THR A 100 -2.60 -6.53 -8.03
C THR A 100 -2.70 -7.68 -9.03
N ASP A 101 -3.28 -7.43 -10.21
CA ASP A 101 -3.38 -8.43 -11.29
C ASP A 101 -1.97 -8.84 -11.78
N LYS A 102 -0.96 -7.97 -11.74
CA LYS A 102 0.41 -8.31 -12.15
C LYS A 102 1.15 -9.15 -11.10
N VAL A 103 0.87 -8.95 -9.82
CA VAL A 103 1.64 -9.55 -8.72
C VAL A 103 1.01 -10.84 -8.17
N TRP A 104 -0.33 -10.93 -8.12
CA TRP A 104 -1.06 -12.02 -7.45
C TRP A 104 -1.99 -12.84 -8.35
N SER A 105 -1.95 -12.69 -9.68
CA SER A 105 -2.73 -13.54 -10.60
C SER A 105 -2.28 -14.99 -10.67
#